data_AF-A0A3B8NF82-F1
#
_entry.id   AF-A0A3B8NF82-F1
#
_cell.length_a   1.000
_cell.length_b   1.000
_cell.length_c   1.000
_cell.angle_alpha   90.00
_cell.angle_beta   90.00
_cell.angle_gamma   90.00
#
_symmetry.space_group_name_H-M   'P 1'
#
loop_
_entity.id
_entity.type
_entity.pdbx_description
1 polymer ?
#
loop_
_entity_poly.entity_id
_entity_poly.type
_entity_poly.pdbx_seq_one_letter_code
_entity_poly.pdbx_strand_id
1 'polypeptide(L)'
;FGIIRTWINRKGVAKILITIVILGLVSILIDWTADTYTHHHFVALALAPTVIVLGIGFSGILNTVKSKYSLNFLISFLGICFYLYIAREPRNQTQTLPFAPYKDVAKHLKQRAETGDEMHVVCYGFGGKMMKFYYPNCTYVKNKEELLLEINKSKNSQKKLTVILGYLEINRKHPEHKDGIPLIKSNEKFHKSREFSGLDPLFKFEVIRAIDPA
;
A
#
# COMPACT_ATOMS: atom_id res chain seq x y z
N PHE A 1 39.59 -13.59 -20.53
CA PHE A 1 39.66 -14.45 -19.33
C PHE A 1 40.63 -14.00 -18.23
N GLY A 2 41.59 -13.09 -18.48
CA GLY A 2 42.53 -12.62 -17.44
C GLY A 2 41.93 -11.66 -16.39
N ILE A 3 41.09 -10.71 -16.82
CA ILE A 3 40.57 -9.63 -15.95
C ILE A 3 39.65 -10.14 -14.83
N ILE A 4 38.85 -11.18 -15.11
CA ILE A 4 37.96 -11.81 -14.12
C ILE A 4 38.76 -12.56 -13.05
N ARG A 5 39.90 -13.16 -13.43
CA ARG A 5 40.75 -13.93 -12.51
C ARG A 5 41.52 -13.03 -11.54
N THR A 6 41.89 -11.82 -11.95
CA THR A 6 42.58 -10.84 -11.09
C THR A 6 41.65 -10.20 -10.06
N TRP A 7 40.35 -10.13 -10.34
CA TRP A 7 39.34 -9.62 -9.40
C TRP A 7 39.04 -10.61 -8.25
N ILE A 8 39.28 -11.91 -8.49
CA ILE A 8 39.06 -12.99 -7.53
C ILE A 8 40.36 -13.25 -6.75
N ASN A 9 40.86 -12.21 -6.07
CA ASN A 9 41.90 -12.36 -5.04
C ASN A 9 41.24 -12.20 -3.66
N ARG A 10 41.81 -12.72 -2.56
CA ARG A 10 41.18 -12.63 -1.20
C ARG A 10 40.75 -11.20 -0.83
N LYS A 11 41.50 -10.20 -1.32
CA LYS A 11 41.19 -8.76 -1.18
C LYS A 11 39.98 -8.30 -2.01
N GLY A 12 39.73 -8.91 -3.18
CA GLY A 12 38.57 -8.64 -4.01
C GLY A 12 37.28 -9.25 -3.44
N VAL A 13 37.36 -10.48 -2.90
CA VAL A 13 36.24 -11.11 -2.19
C VAL A 13 35.87 -10.29 -0.94
N ALA A 14 36.85 -9.84 -0.15
CA ALA A 14 36.60 -8.99 1.01
C ALA A 14 35.95 -7.64 0.63
N LYS A 15 36.39 -7.02 -0.48
CA LYS A 15 35.76 -5.79 -1.01
C LYS A 15 34.32 -6.02 -1.42
N ILE A 16 34.03 -7.11 -2.13
CA ILE A 16 32.65 -7.48 -2.52
C ILE A 16 31.79 -7.68 -1.26
N LEU A 17 32.30 -8.38 -0.26
CA LEU A 17 31.58 -8.65 0.99
C LEU A 17 31.30 -7.37 1.79
N ILE A 18 32.27 -6.45 1.87
CA ILE A 18 32.09 -5.14 2.50
C ILE A 18 31.07 -4.29 1.73
N THR A 19 31.15 -4.24 0.40
CA THR A 19 30.17 -3.51 -0.43
C THR A 19 28.77 -4.06 -0.24
N ILE A 20 28.63 -5.37 -0.12
CA ILE A 20 27.37 -6.05 0.17
C ILE A 20 26.82 -5.66 1.54
N VAL A 21 27.65 -5.68 2.58
CA VAL A 21 27.24 -5.27 3.94
C VAL A 21 26.81 -3.81 3.96
N ILE A 22 27.55 -2.93 3.28
CA ILE A 22 27.20 -1.51 3.16
C ILE A 22 25.88 -1.34 2.41
N LEU A 23 25.66 -2.04 1.30
CA LEU A 23 24.40 -1.98 0.55
C LEU A 23 23.22 -2.49 1.38
N GLY A 24 23.40 -3.58 2.13
CA GLY A 24 22.38 -4.09 3.06
C GLY A 24 22.04 -3.10 4.17
N LEU A 25 23.06 -2.49 4.79
CA LEU A 25 22.87 -1.45 5.80
C LEU A 25 22.19 -0.20 5.23
N VAL A 26 22.57 0.22 4.02
CA VAL A 26 21.93 1.34 3.31
C VAL A 26 20.48 1.00 2.98
N SER A 27 20.15 -0.23 2.58
CA SER A 27 18.77 -0.65 2.36
C SER A 27 17.95 -0.64 3.66
N ILE A 28 18.50 -1.11 4.78
CA ILE A 28 17.86 -1.02 6.10
C ILE A 28 17.68 0.44 6.53
N LEU A 29 18.66 1.30 6.27
CA LEU A 29 18.58 2.72 6.58
C LEU A 29 17.50 3.42 5.72
N ILE A 30 17.43 3.10 4.43
CA ILE A 30 16.40 3.60 3.51
C ILE A 30 15.03 3.14 3.97
N ASP A 31 14.89 1.87 4.32
CA ASP A 31 13.66 1.28 4.87
C ASP A 31 13.18 2.03 6.12
N TRP A 32 14.11 2.29 7.05
CA TRP A 32 13.84 3.02 8.28
C TRP A 32 13.47 4.49 8.03
N THR A 33 14.00 5.12 6.98
CA THR A 33 13.62 6.49 6.58
C THR A 33 12.34 6.56 5.73
N ALA A 34 11.93 5.45 5.11
CA ALA A 34 10.82 5.38 4.17
C ALA A 34 9.49 4.99 4.83
N ASP A 35 9.42 5.11 6.16
CA ASP A 35 8.47 4.72 7.24
C ASP A 35 6.94 4.74 6.96
N THR A 36 6.50 4.95 5.72
CA THR A 36 5.09 5.11 5.33
C THR A 36 4.65 4.30 4.11
N TYR A 37 5.55 3.65 3.36
CA TYR A 37 5.19 3.04 2.06
C TYR A 37 5.57 1.56 1.95
N THR A 38 4.58 0.68 2.12
CA THR A 38 4.68 -0.78 2.08
C THR A 38 5.38 -1.34 0.82
N HIS A 39 5.21 -0.67 -0.32
CA HIS A 39 5.90 -1.03 -1.57
C HIS A 39 7.41 -0.72 -1.55
N HIS A 40 7.81 0.38 -0.90
CA HIS A 40 9.22 0.71 -0.72
C HIS A 40 9.88 -0.24 0.28
N HIS A 41 9.16 -0.65 1.35
CA HIS A 41 9.60 -1.73 2.23
C HIS A 41 9.80 -3.06 1.47
N PHE A 42 8.85 -3.47 0.62
CA PHE A 42 9.00 -4.69 -0.18
C PHE A 42 10.20 -4.61 -1.14
N VAL A 43 10.41 -3.52 -1.86
CA VAL A 43 11.53 -3.41 -2.81
C VAL A 43 12.87 -3.30 -2.07
N ALA A 44 12.97 -2.51 -1.00
CA ALA A 44 14.21 -2.31 -0.24
C ALA A 44 14.61 -3.57 0.55
N LEU A 45 13.65 -4.25 1.18
CA LEU A 45 13.91 -5.45 1.99
C LEU A 45 13.91 -6.76 1.20
N ALA A 46 13.24 -6.83 0.04
CA ALA A 46 13.19 -8.07 -0.73
C ALA A 46 14.21 -8.14 -1.87
N LEU A 47 14.46 -7.06 -2.63
CA LEU A 47 15.31 -7.14 -3.83
C LEU A 47 16.80 -7.03 -3.52
N ALA A 48 17.22 -6.04 -2.72
CA ALA A 48 18.62 -5.83 -2.42
C ALA A 48 19.25 -7.01 -1.63
N PRO A 49 18.62 -7.55 -0.56
CA PRO A 49 19.16 -8.71 0.16
C PRO A 49 19.15 -10.01 -0.67
N THR A 50 18.19 -10.18 -1.57
CA THR A 50 18.13 -11.36 -2.46
C THR A 50 19.26 -11.35 -3.48
N VAL A 51 19.53 -10.20 -4.10
CA VAL A 51 20.67 -10.03 -5.02
C VAL A 51 21.99 -10.28 -4.28
N ILE A 52 22.08 -9.84 -3.03
CA ILE A 52 23.22 -10.06 -2.13
C ILE A 52 23.43 -11.55 -1.82
N VAL A 53 22.39 -12.26 -1.37
CA VAL A 53 22.48 -13.70 -1.00
C VAL A 53 22.73 -14.57 -2.22
N LEU A 54 22.08 -14.27 -3.35
CA LEU A 54 22.35 -14.96 -4.62
C LEU A 54 23.77 -14.68 -5.13
N GLY A 55 24.26 -13.44 -5.00
CA GLY A 55 25.63 -13.08 -5.38
C GLY A 55 26.69 -13.81 -4.56
N ILE A 56 26.50 -13.91 -3.24
CA ILE A 56 27.39 -14.68 -2.35
C ILE A 56 27.31 -16.18 -2.66
N GLY A 57 26.10 -16.72 -2.84
CA GLY A 57 25.88 -18.13 -3.18
C GLY A 57 26.53 -18.52 -4.51
N PHE A 58 26.35 -17.72 -5.56
CA PHE A 58 26.97 -17.95 -6.87
C PHE A 58 28.50 -17.82 -6.83
N SER A 59 29.04 -16.81 -6.12
CA SER A 59 30.49 -16.63 -5.96
C SER A 59 31.14 -17.79 -5.19
N GLY A 60 30.43 -18.35 -4.20
CA GLY A 60 30.86 -19.54 -3.46
C GLY A 60 30.84 -20.83 -4.30
N ILE A 61 29.83 -21.01 -5.16
CA ILE A 61 29.71 -22.18 -6.05
C ILE A 61 30.77 -22.14 -7.16
N LEU A 62 31.05 -20.97 -7.73
CA LEU A 62 31.99 -20.81 -8.84
C LEU A 62 33.46 -20.98 -8.44
N ASN A 63 33.80 -20.94 -7.15
CA ASN A 63 35.18 -20.69 -6.73
C ASN A 63 35.82 -21.76 -5.84
N THR A 64 35.26 -22.96 -5.62
CA THR A 64 36.06 -24.03 -4.98
C THR A 64 35.56 -25.47 -5.13
N VAL A 65 36.47 -26.32 -5.62
CA VAL A 65 36.53 -27.78 -5.45
C VAL A 65 37.16 -28.05 -4.08
N LYS A 66 36.48 -28.81 -3.22
CA LYS A 66 36.86 -29.38 -1.88
C LYS A 66 36.19 -28.75 -0.63
N SER A 67 35.33 -29.60 -0.03
CA SER A 67 35.07 -29.86 1.39
C SER A 67 34.61 -28.75 2.37
N LYS A 68 34.54 -27.46 2.01
CA LYS A 68 33.97 -26.42 2.90
C LYS A 68 32.51 -26.06 2.57
N TYR A 69 31.74 -27.05 2.13
CA TYR A 69 30.36 -26.88 1.66
C TYR A 69 29.37 -26.55 2.79
N SER A 70 29.57 -27.02 4.04
CA SER A 70 28.55 -26.89 5.08
C SER A 70 28.36 -25.46 5.59
N LEU A 71 29.42 -24.68 5.78
CA LEU A 71 29.32 -23.33 6.35
C LEU A 71 28.70 -22.34 5.36
N ASN A 72 29.14 -22.35 4.10
CA ASN A 72 28.59 -21.45 3.07
C ASN A 72 27.13 -21.80 2.75
N PHE A 73 26.81 -23.10 2.68
CA PHE A 73 25.43 -23.56 2.53
C PHE A 73 24.56 -23.14 3.73
N LEU A 74 25.06 -23.28 4.96
CA LEU A 74 24.36 -22.86 6.16
C LEU A 74 24.11 -21.34 6.18
N ILE A 75 25.10 -20.53 5.78
CA ILE A 75 24.96 -19.07 5.71
C ILE A 75 23.91 -18.68 4.64
N SER A 76 23.96 -19.29 3.45
CA SER A 76 22.96 -19.05 2.41
C SER A 76 21.56 -19.51 2.85
N PHE A 77 21.46 -20.66 3.49
CA PHE A 77 20.19 -21.20 4.00
C PHE A 77 19.60 -20.30 5.09
N LEU A 78 20.40 -19.88 6.07
CA LEU A 78 19.98 -18.93 7.10
C LEU A 78 19.58 -17.58 6.50
N GLY A 79 20.31 -17.11 5.49
CA GLY A 79 19.96 -15.90 4.74
C GLY A 79 18.60 -16.02 4.03
N ILE A 80 18.31 -17.17 3.41
CA ILE A 80 17.02 -17.45 2.77
C ILE A 80 15.91 -17.56 3.82
N CYS A 81 16.13 -18.23 4.95
CA CYS A 81 15.13 -18.33 6.02
C CYS A 81 14.81 -16.97 6.63
N PHE A 82 15.83 -16.15 6.88
CA PHE A 82 15.67 -14.78 7.37
C PHE A 82 14.95 -13.90 6.34
N TYR A 83 15.25 -14.05 5.05
CA TYR A 83 14.51 -13.41 3.95
C TYR A 83 13.03 -13.81 3.96
N LEU A 84 12.72 -15.11 4.01
CA LEU A 84 11.34 -15.59 4.03
C LEU A 84 10.58 -15.10 5.27
N TYR A 85 11.29 -14.90 6.39
CA TYR A 85 10.73 -14.36 7.61
C TYR A 85 10.41 -12.86 7.50
N ILE A 86 11.36 -12.02 7.07
CA ILE A 86 11.14 -10.57 6.91
C ILE A 86 10.13 -10.28 5.81
N ALA A 87 10.22 -10.98 4.67
CA ALA A 87 9.32 -10.76 3.54
C ALA A 87 7.91 -11.33 3.76
N ARG A 88 7.66 -12.04 4.87
CA ARG A 88 6.38 -12.72 5.13
C ARG A 88 5.21 -11.75 5.15
N GLU A 89 5.32 -10.66 5.89
CA GLU A 89 4.22 -9.72 6.07
C GLU A 89 3.94 -8.89 4.80
N PRO A 90 4.95 -8.27 4.13
CA PRO A 90 4.73 -7.59 2.85
C PRO A 90 4.23 -8.54 1.74
N ARG A 91 4.70 -9.79 1.71
CA ARG A 91 4.22 -10.80 0.74
C ARG A 91 2.77 -11.16 0.99
N ASN A 92 2.38 -11.38 2.24
CA ASN A 92 0.99 -11.64 2.58
C ASN A 92 0.12 -10.45 2.17
N GLN A 93 0.53 -9.23 2.49
CA GLN A 93 -0.21 -8.01 2.13
C GLN A 93 -0.39 -7.85 0.63
N THR A 94 0.66 -8.05 -0.19
CA THR A 94 0.60 -8.01 -1.67
C THR A 94 -0.29 -9.09 -2.29
N GLN A 95 -0.49 -10.21 -1.60
CA GLN A 95 -1.42 -11.26 -2.03
C GLN A 95 -2.86 -11.01 -1.59
N THR A 96 -3.08 -10.30 -0.47
CA THR A 96 -4.42 -10.11 0.11
C THR A 96 -5.06 -8.77 -0.20
N LEU A 97 -4.28 -7.71 -0.42
CA LEU A 97 -4.79 -6.35 -0.60
C LEU A 97 -4.64 -5.90 -2.06
N PRO A 98 -5.66 -5.20 -2.61
CA PRO A 98 -5.54 -4.57 -3.91
C PRO A 98 -4.54 -3.41 -3.84
N PHE A 99 -3.93 -3.04 -4.97
CA PHE A 99 -3.09 -1.84 -5.04
C PHE A 99 -3.85 -0.62 -4.47
N ALA A 100 -5.03 -0.32 -5.00
CA ALA A 100 -5.99 0.62 -4.43
C ALA A 100 -7.41 0.01 -4.45
N PRO A 101 -8.25 0.22 -3.42
CA PRO A 101 -9.48 -0.55 -3.24
C PRO A 101 -10.70 -0.04 -4.03
N TYR A 102 -10.51 0.69 -5.13
CA TYR A 102 -11.61 1.27 -5.92
C TYR A 102 -12.60 0.21 -6.42
N LYS A 103 -12.09 -0.92 -6.91
CA LYS A 103 -12.94 -2.01 -7.43
C LYS A 103 -13.77 -2.65 -6.32
N ASP A 104 -13.20 -2.79 -5.12
CA ASP A 104 -13.88 -3.39 -3.97
C ASP A 104 -14.95 -2.47 -3.41
N VAL A 105 -14.68 -1.16 -3.35
CA VAL A 105 -15.68 -0.14 -3.01
C VAL A 105 -16.82 -0.16 -4.04
N ALA A 106 -16.51 -0.15 -5.34
CA ALA A 106 -17.54 -0.20 -6.39
C ALA A 106 -18.38 -1.48 -6.31
N LYS A 107 -17.74 -2.64 -6.09
CA LYS A 107 -18.43 -3.92 -5.93
C LYS A 107 -19.37 -3.89 -4.72
N HIS A 108 -18.92 -3.36 -3.59
CA HIS A 108 -19.74 -3.22 -2.40
C HIS A 108 -20.96 -2.31 -2.62
N LEU A 109 -20.79 -1.19 -3.31
CA LEU A 109 -21.89 -0.29 -3.66
C LEU A 109 -22.88 -0.94 -4.63
N LYS A 110 -22.40 -1.63 -5.67
CA LYS A 110 -23.28 -2.36 -6.60
C LYS A 110 -24.11 -3.43 -5.89
N GLN A 111 -23.49 -4.23 -5.04
CA GLN A 111 -24.19 -5.25 -4.24
C GLN A 111 -25.29 -4.63 -3.36
N ARG A 112 -25.03 -3.48 -2.73
CA ARG A 112 -26.06 -2.78 -1.94
C ARG A 112 -27.24 -2.31 -2.80
N ALA A 113 -26.95 -1.70 -3.95
CA ALA A 113 -27.99 -1.27 -4.88
C ALA A 113 -28.83 -2.47 -5.40
N GLU A 114 -28.20 -3.60 -5.70
CA GLU A 114 -28.87 -4.84 -6.12
C GLU A 114 -29.76 -5.42 -5.00
N THR A 115 -29.40 -5.25 -3.73
CA THR A 115 -30.23 -5.65 -2.58
C THR A 115 -31.37 -4.67 -2.26
N GLY A 116 -31.59 -3.65 -3.09
CA GLY A 116 -32.68 -2.68 -2.94
C GLY A 116 -32.37 -1.48 -2.05
N ASP A 117 -31.10 -1.24 -1.70
CA ASP A 117 -30.69 -0.06 -0.93
C ASP A 117 -30.64 1.18 -1.86
N GLU A 118 -31.71 1.98 -1.85
CA GLU A 118 -31.76 3.24 -2.60
C GLU A 118 -30.88 4.32 -1.95
N MET A 119 -29.73 4.55 -2.56
CA MET A 119 -28.71 5.45 -2.02
C MET A 119 -28.34 6.58 -2.98
N HIS A 120 -28.13 7.76 -2.41
CA HIS A 120 -27.48 8.89 -3.07
C HIS A 120 -25.99 8.83 -2.76
N VAL A 121 -25.16 8.48 -3.74
CA VAL A 121 -23.72 8.25 -3.51
C VAL A 121 -22.91 9.49 -3.86
N VAL A 122 -22.15 9.99 -2.88
CA VAL A 122 -21.24 11.13 -3.03
C VAL A 122 -19.81 10.68 -2.85
N CYS A 123 -18.95 11.07 -3.78
CA CYS A 123 -17.54 10.74 -3.84
C CYS A 123 -16.73 12.00 -3.45
N TYR A 124 -16.14 12.05 -2.24
CA TYR A 124 -15.52 13.25 -1.69
C TYR A 124 -14.00 13.30 -1.89
N GLY A 125 -13.48 14.47 -2.29
CA GLY A 125 -12.05 14.77 -2.33
C GLY A 125 -11.25 13.93 -3.34
N PHE A 126 -9.93 13.83 -3.16
CA PHE A 126 -9.03 13.15 -4.11
C PHE A 126 -9.48 11.73 -4.48
N GLY A 127 -9.88 10.93 -3.48
CA GLY A 127 -10.38 9.58 -3.72
C GLY A 127 -11.68 9.55 -4.53
N GLY A 128 -12.52 10.57 -4.36
CA GLY A 128 -13.79 10.69 -5.06
C GLY A 128 -13.65 10.90 -6.57
N LYS A 129 -12.65 11.70 -7.00
CA LYS A 129 -12.42 12.00 -8.43
C LYS A 129 -12.18 10.73 -9.24
N MET A 130 -11.35 9.83 -8.72
CA MET A 130 -11.07 8.55 -9.36
C MET A 130 -12.21 7.55 -9.19
N MET A 131 -12.90 7.57 -8.04
CA MET A 131 -14.00 6.65 -7.76
C MET A 131 -15.12 6.72 -8.82
N LYS A 132 -15.36 7.88 -9.43
CA LYS A 132 -16.36 8.06 -10.49
C LYS A 132 -16.12 7.16 -11.71
N PHE A 133 -14.89 6.77 -12.01
CA PHE A 133 -14.61 5.84 -13.11
C PHE A 133 -14.99 4.39 -12.77
N TYR A 134 -14.97 4.04 -11.49
CA TYR A 134 -15.28 2.68 -11.01
C TYR A 134 -16.76 2.53 -10.62
N TYR A 135 -17.37 3.62 -10.16
CA TYR A 135 -18.80 3.71 -9.83
C TYR A 135 -19.39 4.99 -10.46
N PRO A 136 -19.81 4.95 -11.74
CA PRO A 136 -20.28 6.13 -12.48
C PRO A 136 -21.50 6.84 -11.88
N ASN A 137 -22.28 6.12 -11.07
CA ASN A 137 -23.48 6.64 -10.43
C ASN A 137 -23.19 7.51 -9.19
N CYS A 138 -21.92 7.76 -8.82
CA CYS A 138 -21.62 8.72 -7.76
C CYS A 138 -21.42 10.15 -8.28
N THR A 139 -21.86 11.11 -7.47
CA THR A 139 -21.55 12.53 -7.66
C THR A 139 -20.20 12.84 -7.03
N TYR A 140 -19.28 13.39 -7.81
CA TYR A 140 -18.02 13.90 -7.27
C TYR A 140 -18.23 15.25 -6.60
N VAL A 141 -17.66 15.42 -5.41
CA VAL A 141 -17.73 16.64 -4.60
C VAL A 141 -16.33 16.99 -4.12
N LYS A 142 -15.91 18.24 -4.34
CA LYS A 142 -14.57 18.71 -3.94
C LYS A 142 -14.56 19.43 -2.59
N ASN A 143 -15.61 20.12 -2.19
CA ASN A 143 -15.57 20.98 -1.00
C ASN A 143 -16.81 20.81 -0.12
N LYS A 144 -16.83 21.53 1.01
CA LYS A 144 -17.90 21.47 2.00
C LYS A 144 -19.23 21.98 1.42
N GLU A 145 -19.19 23.04 0.63
CA GLU A 145 -20.37 23.68 0.05
C GLU A 145 -21.09 22.72 -0.90
N GLU A 146 -20.35 22.09 -1.81
CA GLU A 146 -20.87 21.05 -2.69
C GLU A 146 -21.39 19.84 -1.91
N LEU A 147 -20.73 19.44 -0.82
CA LEU A 147 -21.20 18.35 0.02
C LEU A 147 -22.56 18.69 0.67
N LEU A 148 -22.73 19.91 1.15
CA LEU A 148 -23.99 20.39 1.73
C LEU A 148 -25.12 20.41 0.68
N LEU A 149 -24.83 20.78 -0.56
CA LEU A 149 -25.80 20.71 -1.65
C LEU A 149 -26.25 19.27 -1.90
N GLU A 150 -25.33 18.31 -1.92
CA GLU A 150 -25.69 16.90 -2.11
C GLU A 150 -26.44 16.30 -0.91
N ILE A 151 -26.12 16.73 0.32
CA ILE A 151 -26.90 16.40 1.53
C ILE A 151 -28.34 16.89 1.39
N ASN A 152 -28.56 18.12 0.91
CA ASN A 152 -29.90 18.65 0.71
C ASN A 152 -30.65 17.92 -0.42
N LYS A 153 -29.95 17.54 -1.51
CA LYS A 153 -30.55 16.73 -2.59
C LYS A 153 -30.96 15.33 -2.12
N SER A 154 -30.18 14.69 -1.26
CA SER A 154 -30.54 13.37 -0.72
C SER A 154 -31.81 13.42 0.12
N LYS A 155 -32.00 14.51 0.89
CA LYS A 155 -33.23 14.73 1.66
C LYS A 155 -34.46 14.85 0.76
N ASN A 156 -34.37 15.66 -0.31
CA ASN A 156 -35.48 15.86 -1.24
C ASN A 156 -35.84 14.61 -2.06
N SER A 157 -34.88 13.73 -2.31
CA SER A 157 -35.06 12.51 -3.11
C SER A 157 -35.46 11.28 -2.28
N GLN A 158 -35.57 11.40 -0.96
CA GLN A 158 -35.80 10.29 -0.02
C GLN A 158 -34.76 9.16 -0.08
N LYS A 159 -33.61 9.39 -0.75
CA LYS A 159 -32.52 8.42 -0.85
C LYS A 159 -31.52 8.64 0.27
N LYS A 160 -31.06 7.56 0.90
CA LYS A 160 -30.08 7.68 1.98
C LYS A 160 -28.72 8.10 1.43
N LEU A 161 -28.16 9.18 1.98
CA LEU A 161 -26.84 9.65 1.60
C LEU A 161 -25.76 8.64 2.01
N THR A 162 -24.91 8.26 1.04
CA THR A 162 -23.69 7.49 1.26
C THR A 162 -22.50 8.28 0.73
N VAL A 163 -21.58 8.65 1.60
CA VAL A 163 -20.33 9.35 1.27
C VAL A 163 -19.19 8.35 1.17
N ILE A 164 -18.42 8.42 0.08
CA ILE A 164 -17.18 7.69 -0.14
C ILE A 164 -16.03 8.65 0.10
N LEU A 165 -15.25 8.38 1.14
CA LEU A 165 -14.10 9.20 1.54
C LEU A 165 -12.82 8.38 1.35
N GLY A 166 -12.09 8.65 0.27
CA GLY A 166 -10.77 8.07 0.01
C GLY A 166 -9.64 9.06 0.27
N TYR A 167 -8.45 8.57 0.65
CA TYR A 167 -7.24 9.37 0.86
C TYR A 167 -7.39 10.47 1.92
N LEU A 168 -7.88 10.10 3.11
CA LEU A 168 -8.14 11.03 4.21
C LEU A 168 -6.96 11.97 4.52
N GLU A 169 -5.76 11.41 4.68
CA GLU A 169 -4.57 12.20 5.02
C GLU A 169 -4.14 13.16 3.90
N ILE A 170 -4.40 12.81 2.64
CA ILE A 170 -4.17 13.72 1.51
C ILE A 170 -5.21 14.84 1.57
N ASN A 171 -6.50 14.52 1.69
CA ASN A 171 -7.56 15.52 1.76
C ASN A 171 -7.35 16.51 2.92
N ARG A 172 -6.81 16.08 4.06
CA ARG A 172 -6.49 16.97 5.20
C ARG A 172 -5.44 18.03 4.89
N LYS A 173 -4.51 17.74 3.97
CA LYS A 173 -3.43 18.64 3.56
C LYS A 173 -3.84 19.61 2.46
N HIS A 174 -4.98 19.38 1.81
CA HIS A 174 -5.47 20.22 0.72
C HIS A 174 -6.60 21.15 1.19
N PRO A 175 -6.42 22.49 1.14
CA PRO A 175 -7.36 23.45 1.70
C PRO A 175 -8.80 23.27 1.24
N GLU A 176 -9.00 22.98 -0.04
CA GLU A 176 -10.33 22.81 -0.66
C GLU A 176 -11.15 21.62 -0.11
N HIS A 177 -10.48 20.57 0.40
CA HIS A 177 -11.14 19.38 0.94
C HIS A 177 -11.17 19.36 2.47
N LYS A 178 -10.38 20.22 3.12
CA LYS A 178 -10.16 20.15 4.55
C LYS A 178 -11.44 20.35 5.36
N ASP A 179 -12.26 21.31 4.94
CA ASP A 179 -13.40 21.77 5.74
C ASP A 179 -14.63 20.85 5.67
N GLY A 180 -14.72 19.98 4.67
CA GLY A 180 -15.79 18.97 4.60
C GLY A 180 -15.51 17.73 5.45
N ILE A 181 -14.25 17.44 5.79
CA ILE A 181 -13.88 16.26 6.57
C ILE A 181 -14.53 16.24 7.97
N PRO A 182 -14.51 17.33 8.77
CA PRO A 182 -15.20 17.35 10.06
C PRO A 182 -16.70 17.07 9.95
N LEU A 183 -17.34 17.54 8.88
CA LEU A 183 -18.76 17.27 8.62
C LEU A 183 -18.99 15.78 8.38
N ILE A 184 -18.20 15.15 7.50
CA ILE A 184 -18.29 13.72 7.17
C ILE A 184 -17.96 12.83 8.39
N LYS A 185 -17.05 13.28 9.25
CA LYS A 185 -16.59 12.55 10.45
C LYS A 185 -17.44 12.80 11.70
N SER A 186 -18.50 13.60 11.59
CA SER A 186 -19.42 13.85 12.69
C SER A 186 -20.26 12.61 13.01
N ASN A 187 -20.04 12.01 14.18
CA ASN A 187 -20.78 10.83 14.64
C ASN A 187 -22.28 11.11 14.92
N GLU A 188 -22.69 12.37 14.99
CA GLU A 188 -24.09 12.77 15.13
C GLU A 188 -24.84 12.68 13.79
N LYS A 189 -24.14 12.89 12.68
CA LYS A 189 -24.73 12.98 11.34
C LYS A 189 -24.44 11.75 10.49
N PHE A 190 -23.31 11.10 10.74
CA PHE A 190 -22.77 10.04 9.90
C PHE A 190 -22.24 8.87 10.72
N HIS A 191 -22.39 7.67 10.18
CA HIS A 191 -21.77 6.46 10.69
C HIS A 191 -20.84 5.84 9.64
N LYS A 192 -19.64 5.42 10.05
CA LYS A 192 -18.74 4.65 9.18
C LYS A 192 -19.29 3.23 9.05
N SER A 193 -19.83 2.91 7.87
CA SER A 193 -20.43 1.59 7.61
C SER A 193 -19.37 0.56 7.24
N ARG A 194 -18.35 0.94 6.48
CA ARG A 194 -17.29 0.04 6.04
C ARG A 194 -16.01 0.77 5.73
N GLU A 195 -14.91 0.03 5.77
CA GLU A 195 -13.57 0.48 5.45
C GLU A 195 -12.91 -0.49 4.48
N PHE A 196 -12.14 0.05 3.55
CA PHE A 196 -11.37 -0.70 2.57
C PHE A 196 -9.94 -0.16 2.53
N SER A 197 -8.98 -1.07 2.56
CA SER A 197 -7.56 -0.73 2.57
C SER A 197 -6.90 -1.23 1.28
N GLY A 198 -6.04 -0.40 0.71
CA GLY A 198 -5.11 -0.79 -0.35
C GLY A 198 -3.76 -1.25 0.20
N LEU A 199 -2.83 -1.49 -0.71
CA LEU A 199 -1.45 -1.85 -0.37
C LEU A 199 -0.67 -0.70 0.25
N ASP A 200 -0.99 0.52 -0.17
CA ASP A 200 -0.45 1.74 0.43
C ASP A 200 -1.35 2.17 1.59
N PRO A 201 -0.79 2.51 2.77
CA PRO A 201 -1.58 2.97 3.92
C PRO A 201 -2.43 4.22 3.63
N LEU A 202 -2.00 5.05 2.67
CA LEU A 202 -2.75 6.22 2.22
C LEU A 202 -3.94 5.84 1.34
N PHE A 203 -3.94 4.64 0.74
CA PHE A 203 -4.99 4.19 -0.19
C PHE A 203 -6.13 3.54 0.58
N LYS A 204 -6.66 4.29 1.53
CA LYS A 204 -7.75 3.90 2.41
C LYS A 204 -9.03 4.59 2.01
N PHE A 205 -10.12 3.82 1.96
CA PHE A 205 -11.45 4.28 1.61
C PHE A 205 -12.42 3.94 2.73
N GLU A 206 -13.23 4.93 3.08
CA GLU A 206 -14.32 4.78 4.03
C GLU A 206 -15.66 4.97 3.33
N VAL A 207 -16.58 4.05 3.59
CA VAL A 207 -17.98 4.15 3.19
C VAL A 207 -18.76 4.62 4.40
N ILE A 208 -19.28 5.83 4.31
CA ILE A 208 -19.87 6.57 5.41
C ILE A 208 -21.33 6.85 5.05
N ARG A 209 -22.25 6.59 5.97
CA ARG A 209 -23.69 6.68 5.73
C ARG A 209 -24.30 7.72 6.66
N ALA A 210 -25.26 8.47 6.17
CA ALA A 210 -26.05 9.34 7.05
C ALA A 210 -26.83 8.50 8.07
N ILE A 211 -26.92 8.97 9.32
CA ILE A 211 -27.66 8.32 10.40
C ILE A 211 -29.16 8.57 10.24
N ASP A 212 -29.55 9.84 10.06
CA ASP A 212 -30.94 10.23 9.82
C ASP A 212 -31.21 10.51 8.35
N PRO A 213 -32.21 9.85 7.75
CA PRO A 213 -33.01 10.43 6.69
C PRO A 213 -34.13 11.24 7.35
N ALA A 214 -33.84 12.49 7.73
CA ALA A 214 -34.87 13.44 8.15
C ALA A 214 -34.98 14.56 7.11
#